data_AF-A0A7V7ARY1-F1
#
_entry.id   AF-A0A7V7ARY1-F1
#
_cell.length_a   1.000
_cell.length_b   1.000
_cell.length_c   1.000
_cell.angle_alpha   90.00
_cell.angle_beta   90.00
_cell.angle_gamma   90.00
#
_symmetry.space_group_name_H-M   'P 1'
#
loop_
_entity.id
_entity.type
_entity.pdbx_description
1 polymer ?
#
loop_
_entity_poly.entity_id
_entity_poly.type
_entity_poly.pdbx_seq_one_letter_code
_entity_poly.pdbx_strand_id
1 'polypeptide(L)'
;MTRKDKIVIIALVVFSLAGLAVVTLPGAEHEALHGVVRVKGEVVNNIDLNVEVDSRINVTGALGVSVLEVKGGKLRMLSSPCPDKICVNQGWVCKPGEVIVCVPNAVSVSIEGDGGVDAIIR
;
A
#
# COMPACT_ATOMS: atom_id res chain seq x y z
N MET A 1 33.82 2.56 41.89
CA MET A 1 33.78 3.16 40.53
C MET A 1 34.20 4.61 40.62
N THR A 2 35.28 4.97 39.97
CA THR A 2 35.74 6.36 39.81
C THR A 2 34.67 7.14 39.04
N ARG A 3 34.48 8.43 39.36
CA ARG A 3 33.39 9.26 38.80
C ARG A 3 33.40 9.32 37.26
N LYS A 4 34.56 9.09 36.65
CA LYS A 4 34.77 9.07 35.19
C LYS A 4 34.20 7.81 34.53
N ASP A 5 34.22 6.68 35.23
CA ASP A 5 33.72 5.39 34.75
C ASP A 5 32.19 5.43 34.51
N LYS A 6 31.46 6.07 35.43
CA LYS A 6 30.00 6.28 35.29
C LYS A 6 29.64 7.19 34.11
N ILE A 7 30.45 8.20 33.81
CA ILE A 7 30.20 9.13 32.69
C ILE A 7 30.33 8.38 31.36
N VAL A 8 31.33 7.52 31.22
CA VAL A 8 31.54 6.72 30.01
C VAL A 8 30.38 5.75 29.79
N ILE A 9 29.93 5.07 30.85
CA ILE A 9 28.80 4.13 30.76
C ILE A 9 27.51 4.85 30.37
N ILE A 10 27.21 6.00 30.98
CA ILE A 10 26.00 6.77 30.65
C ILE A 10 26.06 7.26 29.19
N ALA A 11 27.21 7.76 28.73
CA ALA A 11 27.37 8.21 27.34
C ALA A 11 27.14 7.06 26.33
N LEU A 12 27.65 5.87 26.62
CA LEU A 12 27.52 4.70 25.75
C LEU A 12 26.06 4.19 25.70
N VAL A 13 25.36 4.22 26.84
CA VAL A 13 23.94 3.89 26.93
C VAL A 13 23.09 4.90 26.17
N VAL A 14 23.33 6.20 26.34
CA VAL A 14 22.60 7.25 25.61
C VAL A 14 22.85 7.16 24.11
N PHE A 15 24.08 6.88 23.68
CA PHE A 15 24.39 6.71 22.26
C PHE A 15 23.69 5.48 21.66
N SER A 16 23.63 4.37 22.41
CA SER A 16 22.89 3.17 21.98
C SER A 16 21.38 3.42 21.91
N LEU A 17 20.81 4.11 22.90
CA LEU A 17 19.38 4.49 22.88
C LEU A 17 19.07 5.48 21.76
N ALA A 18 19.96 6.44 21.49
CA ALA A 18 19.79 7.39 20.39
C ALA A 18 19.84 6.69 19.03
N GLY A 19 20.77 5.74 18.83
CA GLY A 19 20.82 4.92 17.62
C GLY A 19 19.55 4.08 17.43
N LEU A 20 19.03 3.48 18.51
CA LEU A 20 17.78 2.72 18.46
C LEU A 20 16.58 3.62 18.12
N ALA A 21 16.49 4.80 18.76
CA ALA A 21 15.44 5.76 18.49
C ALA A 21 15.43 6.19 17.02
N VAL A 22 16.59 6.48 16.43
CA VAL A 22 16.71 6.86 15.01
C VAL A 22 16.23 5.75 14.07
N VAL A 23 16.46 4.48 14.40
CA VAL A 23 16.01 3.33 13.58
C VAL A 23 14.53 3.03 13.75
N THR A 24 13.97 3.26 14.95
CA THR A 24 12.55 2.95 15.24
C THR A 24 11.60 4.10 14.97
N LEU A 25 12.11 5.31 14.73
CA LEU A 25 11.26 6.44 14.36
C LEU A 25 10.82 6.21 12.91
N PRO A 26 9.52 6.00 12.65
CA PRO A 26 9.02 5.97 11.28
C PRO A 26 9.35 7.33 10.66
N GLY A 27 10.16 7.30 9.60
CA GLY A 27 10.45 8.49 8.82
C GLY A 27 9.14 9.15 8.41
N ALA A 28 9.03 10.46 8.60
CA ALA A 28 7.93 11.26 8.08
C ALA A 28 8.08 11.46 6.56
N GLU A 29 8.37 10.37 5.84
CA GLU A 29 8.25 10.36 4.40
C GLU A 29 6.77 10.18 4.10
N HIS A 30 6.19 11.12 3.38
CA HIS A 30 4.87 10.95 2.79
C HIS A 30 5.01 9.78 1.82
N GLU A 31 4.76 8.56 2.30
CA GLU A 31 4.72 7.37 1.45
C GLU A 31 3.63 7.61 0.42
N ALA A 32 4.04 7.87 -0.82
CA ALA A 32 3.12 8.01 -1.91
C ALA A 32 2.49 6.62 -2.14
N LEU A 33 1.20 6.53 -1.82
CA LEU A 33 0.40 5.33 -2.04
C LEU A 33 -0.16 5.39 -3.45
N HIS A 34 0.16 4.37 -4.23
CA HIS A 34 -0.24 4.21 -5.62
C HIS A 34 -1.08 2.94 -5.78
N GLY A 35 -2.27 3.06 -6.36
CA GLY A 35 -3.15 1.96 -6.71
C GLY A 35 -2.87 1.47 -8.12
N VAL A 36 -2.27 0.29 -8.28
CA VAL A 36 -1.95 -0.29 -9.58
C VAL A 36 -3.06 -1.23 -10.01
N VAL A 37 -3.72 -0.90 -11.12
CA VAL A 37 -4.78 -1.72 -11.73
C VAL A 37 -4.17 -2.57 -12.83
N ARG A 38 -4.26 -3.88 -12.67
CA ARG A 38 -3.82 -4.87 -13.66
C ARG A 38 -5.00 -5.63 -14.25
N VAL A 39 -4.97 -5.82 -15.57
CA VAL A 39 -5.95 -6.64 -16.30
C VAL A 39 -5.18 -7.70 -17.06
N LYS A 40 -5.53 -8.97 -16.84
CA LYS A 40 -4.82 -10.14 -17.42
C LYS A 40 -3.30 -10.14 -17.15
N GLY A 41 -2.87 -9.52 -16.04
CA GLY A 41 -1.47 -9.41 -15.66
C GLY A 41 -0.73 -8.18 -16.19
N GLU A 42 -1.32 -7.41 -17.10
CA GLU A 42 -0.74 -6.17 -17.62
C GLU A 42 -1.21 -4.96 -16.81
N VAL A 43 -0.31 -4.02 -16.51
CA VAL A 43 -0.65 -2.76 -15.84
C VAL A 43 -1.39 -1.86 -16.84
N VAL A 44 -2.66 -1.59 -16.55
CA VAL A 44 -3.50 -0.76 -17.43
C VAL A 44 -3.70 0.64 -16.86
N ASN A 45 -3.68 0.78 -15.53
CA ASN A 45 -3.85 2.08 -14.89
C ASN A 45 -3.05 2.19 -13.59
N ASN A 46 -2.58 3.40 -13.28
CA ASN A 46 -1.98 3.74 -11.99
C ASN A 46 -2.76 4.92 -11.39
N ILE A 47 -3.14 4.80 -10.12
CA ILE A 47 -4.03 5.71 -9.40
C ILE A 47 -3.25 6.28 -8.22
N ASP A 48 -3.11 7.60 -8.14
CA ASP A 48 -2.34 8.23 -7.07
C ASP A 48 -3.25 8.49 -5.86
N LEU A 49 -3.32 7.54 -4.92
CA LEU A 49 -4.28 7.59 -3.80
C LEU A 49 -4.09 8.81 -2.89
N ASN A 50 -2.93 9.46 -2.92
CA ASN A 50 -2.63 10.66 -2.14
C ASN A 50 -3.14 11.97 -2.77
N VAL A 51 -3.24 12.01 -4.10
CA VAL A 51 -3.62 13.22 -4.87
C VAL A 51 -5.04 13.13 -5.41
N GLU A 52 -5.53 11.91 -5.62
CA GLU A 52 -6.75 11.67 -6.38
C GLU A 52 -8.01 11.92 -5.55
N VAL A 53 -8.84 12.83 -6.06
CA VAL A 53 -10.16 13.19 -5.50
C VAL A 53 -11.13 12.05 -5.74
N ASP A 54 -12.11 11.85 -4.84
CA ASP A 54 -13.16 10.83 -4.92
C ASP A 54 -13.62 10.56 -6.39
N SER A 55 -13.17 9.44 -6.96
CA SER A 55 -13.35 9.11 -8.37
C SER A 55 -13.86 7.68 -8.58
N ARG A 56 -14.45 7.44 -9.75
CA ARG A 56 -14.91 6.11 -10.17
C ARG A 56 -14.25 5.75 -11.48
N ILE A 57 -13.63 4.58 -11.51
CA ILE A 57 -12.82 4.12 -12.63
C ILE A 57 -13.45 2.84 -13.18
N ASN A 58 -13.78 2.86 -14.46
CA ASN A 58 -14.32 1.69 -15.16
C ASN A 58 -13.17 0.89 -15.76
N VAL A 59 -13.08 -0.39 -15.38
CA VAL A 59 -12.04 -1.31 -15.82
C VAL A 59 -12.68 -2.44 -16.60
N THR A 60 -12.37 -2.54 -17.89
CA THR A 60 -12.88 -3.60 -18.76
C THR A 60 -12.02 -4.85 -18.60
N GLY A 61 -12.57 -5.87 -17.94
CA GLY A 61 -11.95 -7.19 -17.80
C GLY A 61 -12.45 -8.20 -18.83
N ALA A 62 -12.12 -9.47 -18.61
CA ALA A 62 -12.44 -10.57 -19.53
C ALA A 62 -13.95 -10.92 -19.60
N LEU A 63 -14.68 -10.76 -18.51
CA LEU A 63 -16.13 -10.99 -18.42
C LEU A 63 -16.95 -9.72 -18.63
N GLY A 64 -16.33 -8.54 -18.48
CA GLY A 64 -16.98 -7.25 -18.68
C GLY A 64 -16.42 -6.15 -17.80
N VAL A 65 -17.18 -5.05 -17.73
CA VAL A 65 -16.77 -3.83 -17.02
C VAL A 65 -16.95 -3.99 -15.51
N SER A 66 -15.87 -3.79 -14.76
CA SER A 66 -15.87 -3.60 -13.31
C SER A 66 -15.73 -2.12 -12.97
N VAL A 67 -16.32 -1.69 -11.87
CA VAL A 67 -16.28 -0.30 -11.40
C VAL A 67 -15.51 -0.24 -10.10
N LEU A 68 -14.38 0.46 -10.12
CA LEU A 68 -13.59 0.80 -8.96
C LEU A 68 -14.02 2.16 -8.43
N GLU A 69 -13.99 2.34 -7.12
CA GLU A 69 -14.23 3.61 -6.46
C GLU A 69 -13.04 3.94 -5.56
N VAL A 70 -12.50 5.13 -5.77
CA VAL A 70 -11.43 5.72 -4.96
C VAL A 70 -12.08 6.81 -4.11
N LYS A 71 -11.85 6.79 -2.80
CA LYS A 71 -12.41 7.78 -1.88
C LYS A 71 -11.53 7.97 -0.66
N GLY A 72 -11.10 9.22 -0.43
CA GLY A 72 -10.27 9.60 0.73
C GLY A 72 -9.03 8.71 0.93
N GLY A 73 -8.29 8.42 -0.15
CA GLY A 73 -7.09 7.57 -0.12
C GLY A 73 -7.37 6.07 0.06
N LYS A 74 -8.62 5.63 -0.10
CA LYS A 74 -9.03 4.22 -0.07
C LYS A 74 -9.58 3.80 -1.41
N LEU A 75 -9.45 2.52 -1.72
CA LEU A 75 -9.92 1.93 -2.95
C LEU A 75 -10.89 0.78 -2.65
N ARG A 76 -11.94 0.63 -3.45
CA ARG A 76 -12.83 -0.55 -3.39
C ARG A 76 -13.36 -0.92 -4.76
N MET A 77 -13.79 -2.17 -4.90
CA MET A 77 -14.60 -2.59 -6.04
C MET A 77 -16.08 -2.30 -5.76
N LEU A 78 -16.66 -1.33 -6.46
CA LEU A 78 -18.08 -0.99 -6.34
C LEU A 78 -18.96 -2.04 -7.02
N SER A 79 -18.54 -2.54 -8.19
CA SER A 79 -19.26 -3.56 -8.95
C SER A 79 -18.33 -4.36 -9.84
N SER A 80 -18.64 -5.64 -10.06
CA SER A 80 -17.94 -6.51 -11.00
C SER A 80 -18.93 -7.51 -11.59
N PRO A 81 -18.80 -7.94 -12.87
CA PRO A 81 -19.74 -8.89 -13.49
C PRO A 81 -19.60 -10.33 -12.98
N CYS A 82 -18.60 -10.63 -12.13
CA CYS A 82 -18.37 -11.97 -11.61
C CYS A 82 -19.52 -12.47 -10.70
N PRO A 83 -19.75 -13.80 -10.66
CA PRO A 83 -20.78 -14.39 -9.81
C PRO A 83 -20.39 -14.39 -8.32
N ASP A 84 -19.10 -14.57 -8.02
CA ASP A 84 -18.63 -14.76 -6.65
C ASP A 84 -18.66 -13.48 -5.81
N LYS A 85 -18.60 -12.31 -6.47
CA LYS A 85 -18.62 -10.97 -5.85
C LYS A 85 -17.60 -10.77 -4.71
N ILE A 86 -16.59 -11.63 -4.58
CA ILE A 86 -15.59 -11.58 -3.49
C ILE A 86 -14.88 -10.22 -3.48
N CYS A 87 -14.48 -9.73 -4.65
CA CYS A 87 -13.84 -8.42 -4.80
C CYS A 87 -14.73 -7.26 -4.34
N VAL A 88 -16.05 -7.37 -4.52
CA VAL A 88 -17.03 -6.36 -4.07
C VAL A 88 -17.25 -6.45 -2.57
N ASN A 89 -17.34 -7.68 -2.04
CA ASN A 89 -17.54 -7.93 -0.61
C ASN A 89 -16.31 -7.61 0.24
N GLN A 90 -15.10 -7.58 -0.34
CA GLN A 90 -13.87 -7.20 0.34
C GLN A 90 -13.91 -5.76 0.89
N GLY A 91 -14.66 -4.86 0.25
CA GLY A 91 -14.84 -3.49 0.70
C GLY A 91 -13.62 -2.60 0.47
N TRP A 92 -13.35 -1.70 1.41
CA TRP A 92 -12.31 -0.68 1.30
C TRP A 92 -10.93 -1.23 1.69
N VAL A 93 -9.96 -1.07 0.81
CA VAL A 93 -8.53 -1.29 1.06
C VAL A 93 -7.81 0.06 1.08
N CYS A 94 -6.79 0.19 1.91
CA CYS A 94 -6.03 1.44 2.08
C CYS A 94 -4.57 1.25 2.45
N LYS A 95 -4.13 0.02 2.75
CA LYS A 95 -2.75 -0.24 3.19
C LYS A 95 -1.91 -0.74 2.01
N PRO A 96 -0.61 -0.37 1.97
CA PRO A 96 0.31 -0.95 0.98
C PRO A 96 0.39 -2.46 1.17
N GLY A 97 0.43 -3.19 0.05
CA GLY A 97 0.40 -4.66 0.00
C GLY A 97 -1.02 -5.27 0.00
N GLU A 98 -2.07 -4.50 0.25
CA GLU A 98 -3.44 -4.98 0.06
C GLU A 98 -3.78 -5.13 -1.42
N VAL A 99 -4.49 -6.21 -1.76
CA VAL A 99 -4.88 -6.53 -3.12
C VAL A 99 -6.37 -6.89 -3.19
N ILE A 100 -7.07 -6.35 -4.18
CA ILE A 100 -8.41 -6.78 -4.57
C ILE A 100 -8.28 -7.57 -5.87
N VAL A 101 -8.72 -8.83 -5.87
CA VAL A 101 -8.64 -9.69 -7.05
C VAL A 101 -10.02 -10.20 -7.46
N CYS A 102 -10.33 -10.04 -8.75
CA CYS A 102 -11.47 -10.66 -9.40
C CYS A 102 -10.94 -11.68 -10.40
N VAL A 103 -10.72 -12.91 -9.92
CA VAL A 103 -10.17 -14.02 -10.71
C VAL A 103 -10.98 -14.27 -11.98
N PRO A 104 -12.33 -14.36 -11.94
CA PRO A 104 -13.12 -14.65 -13.14
C PRO A 104 -13.03 -13.54 -14.19
N ASN A 105 -12.94 -12.27 -13.77
CA ASN A 105 -12.83 -11.13 -14.68
C ASN A 105 -11.38 -10.81 -15.09
N ALA A 106 -10.39 -11.54 -14.55
CA ALA A 106 -8.96 -11.28 -14.72
C ALA A 106 -8.54 -9.82 -14.39
N VAL A 107 -9.16 -9.23 -13.36
CA VAL A 107 -8.83 -7.88 -12.88
C VAL A 107 -8.24 -7.99 -11.48
N SER A 108 -7.11 -7.35 -11.24
CA SER A 108 -6.51 -7.23 -9.91
C SER A 108 -6.08 -5.79 -9.66
N VAL A 109 -6.28 -5.31 -8.44
CA VAL A 109 -5.84 -3.99 -8.01
C VAL A 109 -5.00 -4.13 -6.76
N SER A 110 -3.75 -3.71 -6.83
CA SER A 110 -2.83 -3.67 -5.69
C SER A 110 -2.65 -2.23 -5.20
N ILE A 111 -2.51 -2.05 -3.90
CA ILE A 111 -1.97 -0.81 -3.33
C ILE A 111 -0.48 -1.00 -3.13
N GLU A 112 0.32 -0.23 -3.84
CA GLU A 112 1.77 -0.20 -3.74
C GLU A 112 2.15 1.11 -3.03
N GLY A 113 3.15 1.04 -2.14
CA GLY A 113 3.72 2.22 -1.49
C GLY A 113 5.18 2.36 -1.92
N ASP A 114 5.63 3.58 -2.16
CA ASP A 114 7.05 3.85 -2.47
C ASP A 114 8.01 3.45 -1.33
N GLY A 115 7.47 3.20 -0.13
CA GLY A 115 8.17 2.66 1.03
C GLY A 115 8.36 1.14 0.98
N GLY A 116 9.29 0.69 0.13
CA GLY A 116 10.03 -0.56 0.29
C GLY A 116 9.23 -1.87 0.26
N VAL A 117 9.10 -2.46 -0.94
CA VAL A 117 9.31 -3.90 -1.25
C VAL A 117 9.06 -4.14 -2.75
N ASP A 118 9.80 -3.46 -3.63
CA ASP A 118 9.98 -3.95 -5.02
C ASP A 118 11.45 -4.29 -5.27
N ALA A 119 12.00 -5.05 -4.31
CA ALA A 119 13.19 -5.85 -4.52
C ALA A 119 12.74 -7.29 -4.38
N ILE A 120 12.49 -7.96 -5.51
CA ILE A 120 12.51 -9.40 -5.80
C ILE A 120 11.39 -9.67 -6.81
N ILE A 121 11.64 -9.43 -8.11
CA ILE A 121 11.50 -10.47 -9.14
C ILE A 121 12.60 -10.22 -10.20
N ARG A 122 13.35 -11.27 -10.47
CA ARG A 122 14.57 -11.36 -11.27
C ARG A 122 14.27 -11.67 -12.73
#